data_AF-A0A971XKY5-F1
#
_entry.id   AF-A0A971XKY5-F1
#
_cell.length_a   1.000
_cell.length_b   1.000
_cell.length_c   1.000
_cell.angle_alpha   90.00
_cell.angle_beta   90.00
_cell.angle_gamma   90.00
#
_symmetry.space_group_name_H-M   'P 1'
#
loop_
_entity.id
_entity.type
_entity.pdbx_description
1 polymer ?
#
loop_
_entity_poly.entity_id
_entity_poly.type
_entity_poly.pdbx_seq_one_letter_code
_entity_poly.pdbx_strand_id
1 'polypeptide(L)'
;MKNIYFYLLATALLSSFNRVSAQDIQQGFMIRKWEQGLLLVDVSEAAYDRSPADRKGRPYTDIISENPMDPGIHKGMETSIFTSEVIMRHLRIGGPGAICKVDTAGNIVSVSFKLYSGELPAGELSMFAAFREQLKKEVSYNVSFPRGIAAAGYMSAIFPMFGYQILSHQDLYGLNFRCNELFTDQGDTQIICECYDSKYHMYMNLPAKDKSGNVLDGTLTFQFSKRGQLDEIVQTLLSEQPHFSAFNPTVSFAVSANSGEIAAMSIQFLHVTDTTLIDLQLLEPFMERLKNEHLYEQILYDGKRAASGYLIHALRLFSSERKTDYSIPNLRDCPMLNKRNFLVRE
;
A
#
# COMPACT_ATOMS: atom_id res chain seq x y z
N MET A 1 9.36 -50.68 -39.73
CA MET A 1 8.36 -49.74 -39.17
C MET A 1 8.28 -49.73 -37.62
N LYS A 2 9.29 -50.20 -36.87
CA LYS A 2 9.28 -50.14 -35.38
C LYS A 2 10.08 -48.96 -34.78
N ASN A 3 10.94 -48.30 -35.55
CA ASN A 3 11.83 -47.24 -35.03
C ASN A 3 11.25 -45.81 -35.14
N ILE A 4 10.25 -45.57 -35.98
CA ILE A 4 9.66 -44.23 -36.16
C ILE A 4 8.72 -43.87 -35.01
N TYR A 5 7.97 -44.85 -34.49
CA TYR A 5 7.10 -44.64 -33.33
C TYR A 5 7.88 -44.36 -32.05
N PHE A 6 9.07 -44.94 -31.88
CA PHE A 6 9.91 -44.68 -30.69
C PHE A 6 10.49 -43.25 -30.70
N TYR A 7 10.85 -42.73 -31.88
CA TYR A 7 11.33 -41.35 -32.02
C TYR A 7 10.23 -40.31 -31.82
N LEU A 8 9.01 -40.57 -32.32
CA LEU A 8 7.85 -39.69 -32.11
C LEU A 8 7.35 -39.72 -30.65
N LEU A 9 7.44 -40.87 -29.98
CA LEU A 9 7.10 -40.96 -28.55
C LEU A 9 8.14 -40.24 -27.69
N ALA A 10 9.43 -40.35 -28.03
CA ALA A 10 10.51 -39.67 -27.31
C ALA A 10 10.47 -38.15 -27.47
N THR A 11 10.14 -37.62 -28.65
CA THR A 11 9.96 -36.17 -28.85
C THR A 11 8.68 -35.65 -28.21
N ALA A 12 7.59 -36.42 -28.19
CA ALA A 12 6.38 -36.07 -27.45
C ALA A 12 6.65 -36.02 -25.93
N LEU A 13 7.33 -37.03 -25.37
CA LEU A 13 7.70 -37.07 -23.95
C LEU A 13 8.70 -35.96 -23.55
N LEU A 14 9.68 -35.65 -24.41
CA LEU A 14 10.60 -34.53 -24.19
C LEU A 14 9.92 -33.15 -24.35
N SER A 15 8.85 -33.05 -25.17
CA SER A 15 8.07 -31.81 -25.31
C SER A 15 7.04 -31.61 -24.18
N SER A 16 6.58 -32.68 -23.52
CA SER A 16 5.66 -32.59 -22.37
C SER A 16 6.35 -32.30 -21.04
N PHE A 17 7.70 -32.41 -20.97
CA PHE A 17 8.48 -32.00 -19.80
C PHE A 17 9.09 -30.58 -19.92
N ASN A 18 8.87 -29.88 -21.04
CA ASN A 18 9.35 -28.51 -21.26
C ASN A 18 8.22 -27.48 -21.27
N ARG A 19 7.53 -27.37 -20.14
CA ARG A 19 6.93 -26.10 -19.68
C ARG A 19 7.17 -25.89 -18.18
N VAL A 20 8.34 -26.27 -17.69
CA VAL A 20 8.98 -25.45 -16.66
C VAL A 20 9.67 -24.37 -17.47
N SER A 21 9.07 -23.18 -17.56
CA SER A 21 9.82 -22.00 -18.02
C SER A 21 11.11 -21.99 -17.21
N ALA A 22 12.27 -21.98 -17.87
CA ALA A 22 13.58 -21.96 -17.22
C ALA A 22 13.51 -21.16 -15.92
N GLN A 23 13.50 -21.86 -14.78
CA GLN A 23 13.65 -21.20 -13.49
C GLN A 23 15.12 -20.85 -13.46
N ASP A 24 15.44 -19.67 -13.97
CA ASP A 24 16.78 -19.10 -13.83
C ASP A 24 16.98 -18.87 -12.34
N ILE A 25 17.70 -19.79 -11.70
CA ILE A 25 18.17 -19.61 -10.34
C ILE A 25 19.38 -18.69 -10.43
N GLN A 26 19.21 -17.46 -9.98
CA GLN A 26 20.26 -16.46 -9.98
C GLN A 26 20.27 -15.74 -8.63
N GLN A 27 21.46 -15.56 -8.06
CA GLN A 27 21.65 -14.91 -6.75
C GLN A 27 20.78 -15.51 -5.61
N GLY A 28 20.43 -16.80 -5.71
CA GLY A 28 19.56 -17.48 -4.73
C GLY A 28 18.06 -17.20 -4.90
N PHE A 29 17.62 -16.65 -6.04
CA PHE A 29 16.21 -16.51 -6.38
C PHE A 29 15.82 -17.42 -7.54
N MET A 30 14.65 -18.05 -7.47
CA MET A 30 13.90 -18.50 -8.62
C MET A 30 13.12 -17.31 -9.21
N ILE A 31 13.44 -16.90 -10.44
CA ILE A 31 12.76 -15.78 -11.10
C ILE A 31 11.53 -16.29 -11.85
N ARG A 32 10.35 -15.75 -11.55
CA ARG A 32 9.08 -16.10 -12.21
C ARG A 32 8.45 -14.88 -12.86
N LYS A 33 8.25 -14.93 -14.17
CA LYS A 33 7.48 -13.91 -14.92
C LYS A 33 5.99 -14.14 -14.72
N TRP A 34 5.23 -13.07 -14.56
CA TRP A 34 3.76 -13.08 -14.56
C TRP A 34 3.25 -11.87 -15.35
N GLU A 35 1.94 -11.83 -15.66
CA GLU A 35 1.36 -10.85 -16.61
C GLU A 35 1.67 -9.38 -16.27
N GLN A 36 1.90 -9.07 -14.99
CA GLN A 36 2.10 -7.70 -14.50
C GLN A 36 3.50 -7.45 -13.93
N GLY A 37 4.46 -8.36 -14.12
CA GLY A 37 5.86 -8.14 -13.74
C GLY A 37 6.69 -9.39 -13.45
N LEU A 38 7.47 -9.34 -12.37
CA LEU A 38 8.40 -10.39 -11.94
C LEU A 38 8.20 -10.77 -10.47
N LEU A 39 8.39 -12.04 -10.14
CA LEU A 39 8.45 -12.53 -8.78
C LEU A 39 9.82 -13.16 -8.55
N LEU A 40 10.58 -12.61 -7.61
CA LEU A 40 11.85 -13.17 -7.14
C LEU A 40 11.55 -14.03 -5.91
N VAL A 41 11.55 -15.35 -6.09
CA VAL A 41 11.25 -16.30 -5.01
C VAL A 41 12.55 -16.80 -4.42
N ASP A 42 12.81 -16.58 -3.14
CA ASP A 42 13.98 -17.15 -2.45
C ASP A 42 13.99 -18.67 -2.62
N VAL A 43 15.11 -19.26 -3.02
CA VAL A 43 15.22 -20.72 -3.13
C VAL A 43 14.97 -21.43 -1.80
N SER A 44 15.27 -20.75 -0.69
CA SER A 44 15.03 -21.23 0.68
C SER A 44 13.54 -21.40 0.96
N GLU A 45 12.67 -20.71 0.22
CA GLU A 45 11.22 -20.73 0.42
C GLU A 45 10.63 -22.14 0.32
N ALA A 46 11.21 -22.99 -0.53
CA ALA A 46 10.78 -24.37 -0.74
C ALA A 46 11.02 -25.29 0.46
N ALA A 47 11.96 -24.93 1.36
CA ALA A 47 12.21 -25.68 2.60
C ALA A 47 11.14 -25.44 3.68
N TYR A 48 10.29 -24.42 3.49
CA TYR A 48 9.29 -23.98 4.46
C TYR A 48 7.90 -24.04 3.81
N ASP A 49 7.27 -25.22 3.77
CA ASP A 49 5.97 -25.45 3.13
C ASP A 49 4.81 -25.69 4.12
N ARG A 50 5.10 -25.64 5.43
CA ARG A 50 4.12 -25.87 6.51
C ARG A 50 4.01 -24.72 7.49
N SER A 51 2.77 -24.33 7.79
CA SER A 51 2.45 -23.41 8.87
C SER A 51 2.74 -24.01 10.25
N PRO A 52 2.89 -23.19 11.31
CA PRO A 52 3.17 -23.67 12.65
C PRO A 52 1.98 -24.47 13.18
N ALA A 53 2.28 -25.58 13.87
CA ALA A 53 1.28 -26.48 14.43
C ALA A 53 1.64 -26.86 15.87
N ASP A 54 0.64 -27.23 16.66
CA ASP A 54 0.83 -27.80 18.00
C ASP A 54 1.47 -29.19 17.91
N ARG A 55 1.84 -29.76 19.08
CA ARG A 55 2.42 -31.12 19.15
C ARG A 55 1.50 -32.24 18.63
N LYS A 56 0.22 -31.96 18.39
CA LYS A 56 -0.76 -32.88 17.83
C LYS A 56 -0.97 -32.64 16.32
N GLY A 57 -0.18 -31.77 15.70
CA GLY A 57 -0.27 -31.42 14.29
C GLY A 57 -1.44 -30.50 13.96
N ARG A 58 -2.09 -29.88 14.96
CA ARG A 58 -3.19 -28.93 14.71
C ARG A 58 -2.59 -27.54 14.45
N PRO A 59 -2.99 -26.85 13.38
CA PRO A 59 -2.43 -25.54 13.05
C PRO A 59 -2.75 -24.53 14.17
N TYR A 60 -1.82 -23.63 14.44
CA TYR A 60 -2.11 -22.47 15.30
C TYR A 60 -2.91 -21.44 14.48
N THR A 61 -4.13 -21.15 14.93
CA THR A 61 -4.97 -20.09 14.36
C THR A 61 -4.74 -18.73 15.01
N ASP A 62 -4.24 -18.74 16.25
CA ASP A 62 -4.13 -17.55 17.09
C ASP A 62 -2.65 -17.33 17.45
N ILE A 63 -1.83 -16.92 16.48
CA ILE A 63 -0.40 -16.64 16.71
C ILE A 63 -0.24 -15.16 17.02
N ILE A 64 0.48 -14.84 18.09
CA ILE A 64 0.85 -13.47 18.41
C ILE A 64 2.22 -13.21 17.79
N SER A 65 2.32 -12.14 17.00
CA SER A 65 3.52 -11.86 16.24
C SER A 65 3.77 -10.37 16.17
N GLU A 66 4.96 -9.94 16.57
CA GLU A 66 5.35 -8.53 16.63
C GLU A 66 6.71 -8.33 15.98
N ASN A 67 6.86 -7.20 15.29
CA ASN A 67 8.12 -6.78 14.69
C ASN A 67 8.80 -5.71 15.56
N PRO A 68 9.76 -6.05 16.44
CA PRO A 68 10.48 -5.08 17.26
C PRO A 68 11.54 -4.28 16.48
N MET A 69 11.64 -4.44 15.17
CA MET A 69 12.66 -3.78 14.35
C MET A 69 12.60 -2.26 14.43
N ASP A 70 13.76 -1.65 14.68
CA ASP A 70 13.92 -0.20 14.70
C ASP A 70 13.67 0.38 13.29
N PRO A 71 12.80 1.41 13.15
CA PRO A 71 12.55 2.06 11.87
C PRO A 71 13.79 2.67 11.21
N GLY A 72 14.77 3.15 12.00
CA GLY A 72 16.02 3.71 11.50
C GLY A 72 16.91 2.65 10.84
N ILE A 73 16.96 1.44 11.40
CA ILE A 73 17.61 0.28 10.77
C ILE A 73 16.95 -0.02 9.42
N HIS A 74 15.61 -0.03 9.36
CA HIS A 74 14.89 -0.23 8.10
C HIS A 74 15.31 0.78 7.04
N LYS A 75 15.21 2.07 7.40
CA LYS A 75 15.55 3.19 6.52
C LYS A 75 16.99 3.09 6.03
N GLY A 76 17.92 2.69 6.91
CA GLY A 76 19.31 2.49 6.57
C GLY A 76 19.52 1.41 5.50
N MET A 77 18.83 0.27 5.61
CA MET A 77 18.90 -0.80 4.61
C MET A 77 18.36 -0.36 3.25
N GLU A 78 17.21 0.34 3.24
CA GLU A 78 16.57 0.82 2.02
C GLU A 78 17.46 1.81 1.26
N THR A 79 17.99 2.82 1.97
CA THR A 79 18.73 3.94 1.37
C THR A 79 20.19 3.61 1.01
N SER A 80 20.77 2.55 1.58
CA SER A 80 22.15 2.13 1.31
C SER A 80 22.29 1.09 0.20
N ILE A 81 21.23 0.33 -0.08
CA ILE A 81 21.26 -0.76 -1.07
C ILE A 81 20.66 -0.36 -2.41
N PHE A 82 19.50 0.29 -2.40
CA PHE A 82 18.80 0.62 -3.64
C PHE A 82 19.02 2.08 -4.02
N THR A 83 19.19 2.32 -5.31
CA THR A 83 19.07 3.69 -5.84
C THR A 83 17.60 4.01 -6.06
N SER A 84 17.26 5.28 -5.87
CA SER A 84 16.01 5.91 -6.27
C SER A 84 15.42 5.42 -7.60
N GLU A 85 16.26 5.30 -8.63
CA GLU A 85 15.85 4.85 -9.97
C GLU A 85 15.40 3.38 -9.99
N VAL A 86 16.10 2.49 -9.28
CA VAL A 86 15.76 1.07 -9.16
C VAL A 86 14.42 0.91 -8.45
N ILE A 87 14.18 1.72 -7.41
CA ILE A 87 12.94 1.73 -6.66
C ILE A 87 11.77 2.05 -7.59
N MET A 88 11.84 3.18 -8.31
CA MET A 88 10.78 3.62 -9.21
C MET A 88 10.51 2.65 -10.36
N ARG A 89 11.56 1.99 -10.86
CA ARG A 89 11.44 1.08 -11.99
C ARG A 89 10.78 -0.24 -11.63
N HIS A 90 11.07 -0.78 -10.44
CA HIS A 90 10.64 -2.13 -10.07
C HIS A 90 9.50 -2.16 -9.08
N LEU A 91 9.28 -1.10 -8.32
CA LEU A 91 8.47 -1.10 -7.12
C LEU A 91 7.45 0.03 -7.20
N ARG A 92 6.27 -0.19 -6.62
CA ARG A 92 5.27 0.88 -6.49
C ARG A 92 5.37 1.47 -5.10
N ILE A 93 5.34 2.80 -5.01
CA ILE A 93 5.18 3.52 -3.75
C ILE A 93 3.88 3.03 -3.08
N GLY A 94 3.96 2.57 -1.83
CA GLY A 94 2.84 1.93 -1.12
C GLY A 94 2.44 0.54 -1.62
N GLY A 95 3.22 -0.07 -2.52
CA GLY A 95 3.04 -1.45 -2.99
C GLY A 95 3.56 -2.50 -2.01
N PRO A 96 3.23 -3.80 -2.20
CA PRO A 96 3.69 -4.86 -1.33
C PRO A 96 5.23 -4.96 -1.35
N GLY A 97 5.83 -4.92 -0.17
CA GLY A 97 7.27 -5.01 0.01
C GLY A 97 7.81 -6.45 0.03
N ALA A 98 8.92 -6.66 0.71
CA ALA A 98 9.58 -7.96 0.87
C ALA A 98 8.65 -8.96 1.58
N ILE A 99 8.42 -10.09 0.94
CA ILE A 99 7.58 -11.19 1.42
C ILE A 99 8.48 -12.15 2.18
N CYS A 100 8.39 -12.12 3.50
CA CYS A 100 9.25 -12.88 4.38
C CYS A 100 8.54 -14.12 4.93
N LYS A 101 9.29 -15.20 5.10
CA LYS A 101 8.89 -16.31 5.98
C LYS A 101 9.68 -16.21 7.28
N VAL A 102 8.97 -16.20 8.39
CA VAL A 102 9.53 -16.17 9.75
C VAL A 102 9.30 -17.52 10.39
N ASP A 103 10.36 -18.14 10.90
CA ASP A 103 10.25 -19.42 11.60
C ASP A 103 9.64 -19.26 13.00
N THR A 104 9.35 -20.38 13.67
CA THR A 104 8.78 -20.38 15.03
C THR A 104 9.71 -19.81 16.11
N ALA A 105 10.99 -19.61 15.80
CA ALA A 105 11.96 -18.97 16.69
C ALA A 105 12.08 -17.45 16.43
N GLY A 106 11.36 -16.93 15.43
CA GLY A 106 11.37 -15.51 15.09
C GLY A 106 12.43 -15.11 14.06
N ASN A 107 13.13 -16.06 13.44
CA ASN A 107 14.13 -15.77 12.42
C ASN A 107 13.47 -15.62 11.05
N ILE A 108 13.90 -14.61 10.28
CA ILE A 108 13.56 -14.55 8.85
C ILE A 108 14.40 -15.60 8.12
N VAL A 109 13.73 -16.60 7.55
CA VAL A 109 14.39 -17.72 6.87
C VAL A 109 14.29 -17.65 5.34
N SER A 110 13.39 -16.83 4.82
CA SER A 110 13.15 -16.64 3.39
C SER A 110 12.70 -15.21 3.13
N VAL A 111 13.21 -14.57 2.06
CA VAL A 111 12.75 -13.24 1.61
C VAL A 111 12.56 -13.23 0.11
N SER A 112 11.32 -13.02 -0.32
CA SER A 112 10.91 -12.99 -1.72
C SER A 112 10.39 -11.60 -2.09
N PHE A 113 10.44 -11.24 -3.38
CA PHE A 113 10.07 -9.90 -3.85
C PHE A 113 9.09 -9.98 -5.01
N LYS A 114 8.12 -9.07 -5.01
CA LYS A 114 7.21 -8.86 -6.14
C LYS A 114 7.54 -7.54 -6.82
N LEU A 115 7.99 -7.64 -8.06
CA LEU A 115 8.37 -6.49 -8.89
C LEU A 115 7.31 -6.24 -9.97
N TYR A 116 7.10 -4.97 -10.29
CA TYR A 116 6.11 -4.48 -11.24
C TYR A 116 6.73 -4.12 -12.61
N SER A 117 7.99 -4.50 -12.84
CA SER A 117 8.67 -4.45 -14.14
C SER A 117 8.69 -5.82 -14.82
N GLY A 118 8.80 -5.83 -16.15
CA GLY A 118 8.94 -7.07 -16.94
C GLY A 118 10.40 -7.59 -17.06
N GLU A 119 11.37 -6.76 -16.71
CA GLU A 119 12.81 -7.05 -16.81
C GLU A 119 13.52 -6.71 -15.49
N LEU A 120 14.63 -7.40 -15.21
CA LEU A 120 15.50 -7.14 -14.07
C LEU A 120 16.97 -7.33 -14.48
N PRO A 121 17.73 -6.24 -14.67
CA PRO A 121 19.18 -6.26 -14.86
C PRO A 121 19.93 -7.04 -13.77
N ALA A 122 21.03 -7.71 -14.15
CA ALA A 122 21.83 -8.53 -13.23
C ALA A 122 22.44 -7.74 -12.05
N GLY A 123 22.79 -6.47 -12.27
CA GLY A 123 23.26 -5.57 -11.22
C GLY A 123 22.21 -5.32 -10.15
N GLU A 124 20.94 -5.17 -10.56
CA GLU A 124 19.82 -4.90 -9.67
C GLU A 124 19.37 -6.17 -8.94
N LEU A 125 19.41 -7.33 -9.60
CA LEU A 125 19.22 -8.62 -8.94
C LEU A 125 20.19 -8.83 -7.76
N SER A 126 21.43 -8.36 -7.89
CA SER A 126 22.42 -8.43 -6.80
C SER A 126 22.06 -7.51 -5.63
N MET A 127 21.40 -6.37 -5.88
CA MET A 127 20.88 -5.48 -4.83
C MET A 127 19.75 -6.15 -4.04
N PHE A 128 18.79 -6.80 -4.72
CA PHE A 128 17.73 -7.57 -4.05
C PHE A 128 18.28 -8.74 -3.21
N ALA A 129 19.36 -9.38 -3.68
CA ALA A 129 20.04 -10.42 -2.92
C ALA A 129 20.73 -9.86 -1.67
N ALA A 130 21.41 -8.72 -1.77
CA ALA A 130 22.02 -8.04 -0.63
C ALA A 130 20.96 -7.63 0.41
N PHE A 131 19.84 -7.06 -0.04
CA PHE A 131 18.74 -6.66 0.85
C PHE A 131 18.12 -7.86 1.56
N ARG A 132 17.91 -8.99 0.86
CA ARG A 132 17.48 -10.26 1.50
C ARG A 132 18.41 -10.66 2.63
N GLU A 133 19.72 -10.70 2.39
CA GLU A 133 20.66 -11.14 3.42
C GLU A 133 20.73 -10.18 4.60
N GLN A 134 20.62 -8.86 4.34
CA GLN A 134 20.60 -7.88 5.40
C GLN A 134 19.32 -7.98 6.24
N LEU A 135 18.16 -8.16 5.62
CA LEU A 135 16.91 -8.41 6.33
C LEU A 135 16.99 -9.65 7.22
N LYS A 136 17.54 -10.77 6.70
CA LYS A 136 17.72 -12.00 7.49
C LYS A 136 18.64 -11.80 8.70
N LYS A 137 19.57 -10.87 8.62
CA LYS A 137 20.58 -10.61 9.65
C LYS A 137 20.13 -9.60 10.71
N GLU A 138 19.48 -8.53 10.29
CA GLU A 138 19.23 -7.36 11.14
C GLU A 138 17.81 -7.34 11.73
N VAL A 139 16.89 -8.13 11.16
CA VAL A 139 15.50 -8.15 11.61
C VAL A 139 15.24 -9.31 12.56
N SER A 140 14.72 -8.96 13.72
CA SER A 140 14.20 -9.90 14.71
C SER A 140 12.68 -9.87 14.71
N TYR A 141 12.04 -11.01 14.91
CA TYR A 141 10.58 -11.10 15.06
C TYR A 141 10.24 -11.78 16.38
N ASN A 142 9.29 -11.22 17.12
CA ASN A 142 8.78 -11.86 18.32
C ASN A 142 7.58 -12.72 17.96
N VAL A 143 7.69 -14.03 18.14
CA VAL A 143 6.61 -14.99 17.88
C VAL A 143 6.22 -15.66 19.18
N SER A 144 4.93 -15.60 19.53
CA SER A 144 4.38 -16.19 20.74
C SER A 144 3.18 -17.06 20.45
N PHE A 145 3.14 -18.23 21.10
CA PHE A 145 2.11 -19.25 20.90
C PHE A 145 1.28 -19.42 22.18
N PRO A 146 -0.01 -19.03 22.20
CA PRO A 146 -0.83 -19.00 23.42
C PRO A 146 -1.04 -20.36 24.09
N ARG A 147 -0.89 -21.46 23.34
CA ARG A 147 -1.17 -22.84 23.81
C ARG A 147 0.08 -23.71 23.96
N GLY A 148 1.26 -23.11 24.10
CA GLY A 148 2.54 -23.81 24.33
C GLY A 148 3.45 -23.90 23.09
N ILE A 149 4.47 -24.76 23.16
CA ILE A 149 5.56 -24.84 22.17
C ILE A 149 5.05 -25.33 20.80
N ALA A 150 5.31 -24.54 19.75
CA ALA A 150 5.02 -24.91 18.37
C ALA A 150 6.03 -25.93 17.82
N ALA A 151 5.56 -26.82 16.94
CA ALA A 151 6.43 -27.57 16.04
C ALA A 151 7.00 -26.61 14.98
N ALA A 152 8.19 -26.93 14.46
CA ALA A 152 8.83 -26.15 13.42
C ALA A 152 7.88 -25.90 12.24
N GLY A 153 7.80 -24.64 11.84
CA GLY A 153 6.95 -24.14 10.76
C GLY A 153 7.28 -22.68 10.50
N TYR A 154 6.52 -22.03 9.62
CA TYR A 154 6.74 -20.63 9.29
C TYR A 154 5.44 -19.83 9.22
N MET A 155 5.53 -18.54 9.50
CA MET A 155 4.50 -17.55 9.21
C MET A 155 4.95 -16.61 8.11
N SER A 156 4.00 -16.08 7.35
CA SER A 156 4.26 -15.06 6.34
C SER A 156 4.19 -13.67 6.97
N ALA A 157 5.19 -12.85 6.72
CA ALA A 157 5.23 -11.44 7.09
C ALA A 157 5.54 -10.60 5.84
N ILE A 158 5.02 -9.37 5.77
CA ILE A 158 5.30 -8.43 4.69
C ILE A 158 6.06 -7.25 5.28
N PHE A 159 7.24 -6.99 4.73
CA PHE A 159 8.12 -5.88 5.14
C PHE A 159 8.10 -4.82 4.05
N PRO A 160 7.53 -3.63 4.29
CA PRO A 160 7.45 -2.59 3.27
C PRO A 160 8.86 -2.06 2.97
N MET A 161 9.29 -2.04 1.71
CA MET A 161 10.69 -1.69 1.38
C MET A 161 10.93 -0.20 1.12
N PHE A 162 9.88 0.62 1.07
CA PHE A 162 9.96 2.07 0.77
C PHE A 162 8.87 2.83 1.49
N GLY A 163 8.53 2.36 2.70
CA GLY A 163 7.38 2.87 3.42
C GLY A 163 7.33 2.35 4.83
N TYR A 164 7.67 3.18 5.81
CA TYR A 164 7.63 2.74 7.19
C TYR A 164 6.57 3.49 7.97
N GLN A 165 5.85 2.73 8.78
CA GLN A 165 4.86 3.27 9.69
C GLN A 165 5.60 4.01 10.80
N ILE A 166 5.43 5.34 10.85
CA ILE A 166 6.07 6.21 11.85
C ILE A 166 5.17 6.45 13.05
N LEU A 167 3.85 6.35 12.87
CA LEU A 167 2.88 6.43 13.94
C LEU A 167 1.65 5.61 13.57
N SER A 168 1.16 4.83 14.53
CA SER A 168 -0.18 4.25 14.40
C SER A 168 -0.74 3.81 15.71
N HIS A 169 -2.02 4.11 15.88
CA HIS A 169 -2.81 3.66 16.99
C HIS A 169 -4.28 3.72 16.59
N GLN A 170 -5.08 3.04 17.40
CA GLN A 170 -6.53 3.10 17.33
C GLN A 170 -7.00 4.03 18.45
N ASP A 171 -7.84 5.01 18.13
CA ASP A 171 -8.43 5.89 19.12
C ASP A 171 -9.54 5.17 19.93
N LEU A 172 -10.09 5.87 20.92
CA LEU A 172 -11.16 5.37 21.78
C LEU A 172 -12.48 5.08 21.04
N TYR A 173 -12.64 5.59 19.82
CA TYR A 173 -13.83 5.43 18.97
C TYR A 173 -13.63 4.39 17.86
N GLY A 174 -12.48 3.71 17.87
CA GLY A 174 -12.15 2.66 16.93
C GLY A 174 -11.62 3.16 15.57
N LEU A 175 -11.30 4.46 15.45
CA LEU A 175 -10.64 5.02 14.28
C LEU A 175 -9.16 4.68 14.31
N ASN A 176 -8.66 4.23 13.17
CA ASN A 176 -7.24 3.97 13.00
C ASN A 176 -6.59 5.21 12.45
N PHE A 177 -5.63 5.73 13.20
CA PHE A 177 -4.68 6.71 12.72
C PHE A 177 -3.42 5.97 12.28
N ARG A 178 -2.93 6.27 11.08
CA ARG A 178 -1.70 5.69 10.54
C ARG A 178 -0.95 6.73 9.73
N CYS A 179 0.28 7.02 10.11
CA CYS A 179 1.21 7.78 9.29
C CYS A 179 2.32 6.88 8.79
N ASN A 180 2.60 6.99 7.50
CA ASN A 180 3.70 6.31 6.84
C ASN A 180 4.64 7.35 6.23
N GLU A 181 5.93 7.12 6.41
CA GLU A 181 6.99 7.83 5.72
C GLU A 181 7.42 7.02 4.51
N LEU A 182 7.41 7.63 3.33
CA LEU A 182 7.76 7.02 2.05
C LEU A 182 8.94 7.78 1.46
N PHE A 183 10.04 7.10 1.17
CA PHE A 183 11.20 7.74 0.55
C PHE A 183 10.96 7.94 -0.95
N THR A 184 11.29 9.11 -1.48
CA THR A 184 11.20 9.41 -2.91
C THR A 184 12.58 9.54 -3.56
N ASP A 185 12.60 9.54 -4.88
CA ASP A 185 13.81 9.45 -5.70
C ASP A 185 14.75 10.66 -5.61
N GLN A 186 14.28 11.79 -5.06
CA GLN A 186 14.99 13.07 -5.03
C GLN A 186 15.71 13.37 -3.69
N GLY A 187 15.80 12.39 -2.78
CA GLY A 187 16.28 12.64 -1.41
C GLY A 187 15.22 13.31 -0.53
N ASP A 188 14.01 13.41 -1.07
CA ASP A 188 12.83 13.92 -0.42
C ASP A 188 12.01 12.76 0.18
N THR A 189 11.11 13.11 1.10
CA THR A 189 10.21 12.16 1.73
C THR A 189 8.77 12.57 1.49
N GLN A 190 7.90 11.59 1.25
CA GLN A 190 6.46 11.76 1.33
C GLN A 190 5.97 11.23 2.68
N ILE A 191 5.19 12.03 3.40
CA ILE A 191 4.47 11.54 4.58
C ILE A 191 2.99 11.42 4.22
N ILE A 192 2.44 10.23 4.41
CA ILE A 192 1.01 9.96 4.24
C ILE A 192 0.41 9.61 5.58
N CYS A 193 -0.46 10.47 6.08
CA CYS A 193 -1.25 10.23 7.29
C CYS A 193 -2.69 9.93 6.91
N GLU A 194 -3.23 8.85 7.46
CA GLU A 194 -4.56 8.33 7.17
C GLU A 194 -5.37 8.24 8.46
N CYS A 195 -6.66 8.62 8.39
CA CYS A 195 -7.64 8.45 9.45
C CYS A 195 -8.86 7.73 8.86
N TYR A 196 -9.10 6.49 9.32
CA TYR A 196 -10.14 5.64 8.75
C TYR A 196 -10.71 4.66 9.77
N ASP A 197 -11.93 4.20 9.51
CA ASP A 197 -12.50 3.05 10.23
C ASP A 197 -12.09 1.71 9.58
N SER A 198 -12.47 0.60 10.22
CA SER A 198 -12.17 -0.76 9.76
C SER A 198 -12.62 -1.11 8.33
N LYS A 199 -13.44 -0.29 7.67
CA LYS A 199 -13.97 -0.51 6.32
C LYS A 199 -13.26 0.32 5.24
N TYR A 200 -12.14 0.98 5.54
CA TYR A 200 -11.38 1.81 4.60
C TYR A 200 -11.25 1.27 3.18
N HIS A 201 -10.74 0.03 3.05
CA HIS A 201 -10.51 -0.60 1.74
C HIS A 201 -11.80 -0.87 0.95
N MET A 202 -12.95 -0.96 1.63
CA MET A 202 -14.25 -1.08 0.97
C MET A 202 -14.67 0.25 0.34
N TYR A 203 -14.41 1.38 0.99
CA TYR A 203 -14.85 2.70 0.52
C TYR A 203 -14.27 3.07 -0.84
N MET A 204 -13.00 2.74 -1.09
CA MET A 204 -12.33 3.04 -2.37
C MET A 204 -12.94 2.31 -3.58
N ASN A 205 -13.73 1.25 -3.36
CA ASN A 205 -14.21 0.36 -4.41
C ASN A 205 -15.74 0.34 -4.57
N LEU A 206 -16.46 1.23 -3.88
CA LEU A 206 -17.93 1.25 -3.87
C LEU A 206 -18.48 2.41 -4.73
N PRO A 207 -18.84 2.16 -6.01
CA PRO A 207 -19.38 3.22 -6.86
C PRO A 207 -20.71 3.74 -6.34
N ALA A 208 -21.02 5.00 -6.66
CA ALA A 208 -22.32 5.60 -6.37
C ALA A 208 -23.43 4.85 -7.10
N LYS A 209 -24.53 4.55 -6.40
CA LYS A 209 -25.68 3.81 -6.95
C LYS A 209 -27.00 4.45 -6.55
N ASP A 210 -28.00 4.30 -7.40
CA ASP A 210 -29.38 4.71 -7.09
C ASP A 210 -30.12 3.67 -6.22
N LYS A 211 -31.39 3.95 -5.90
CA LYS A 211 -32.23 3.05 -5.08
C LYS A 211 -32.51 1.70 -5.75
N SER A 212 -32.34 1.59 -7.06
CA SER A 212 -32.49 0.35 -7.82
C SER A 212 -31.19 -0.45 -7.92
N GLY A 213 -30.08 0.07 -7.40
CA GLY A 213 -28.76 -0.57 -7.43
C GLY A 213 -27.97 -0.31 -8.71
N ASN A 214 -28.48 0.52 -9.62
CA ASN A 214 -27.77 0.92 -10.82
C ASN A 214 -26.70 1.96 -10.47
N VAL A 215 -25.53 1.85 -11.10
CA VAL A 215 -24.44 2.82 -10.94
C VAL A 215 -24.89 4.17 -11.47
N LEU A 216 -24.62 5.22 -10.69
CA LEU A 216 -24.84 6.60 -11.10
C LEU A 216 -23.58 7.11 -11.80
N ASP A 217 -23.68 7.27 -13.11
CA ASP A 217 -22.70 7.94 -13.95
C ASP A 217 -23.23 9.33 -14.34
N GLY A 218 -22.34 10.29 -14.61
CA GLY A 218 -22.74 11.63 -15.07
C GLY A 218 -21.93 12.78 -14.49
N THR A 219 -22.41 13.99 -14.72
CA THR A 219 -21.81 15.23 -14.18
C THR A 219 -22.03 15.30 -12.68
N LEU A 220 -20.95 15.38 -11.93
CA LEU A 220 -20.98 15.56 -10.48
C LEU A 220 -21.20 17.04 -10.14
N THR A 221 -22.20 17.33 -9.31
CA THR A 221 -22.37 18.65 -8.69
C THR A 221 -22.55 18.50 -7.19
N PHE A 222 -22.00 19.43 -6.42
CA PHE A 222 -22.14 19.42 -4.96
C PHE A 222 -22.16 20.85 -4.41
N GLN A 223 -22.69 20.97 -3.20
CA GLN A 223 -22.71 22.22 -2.44
C GLN A 223 -21.82 22.09 -1.21
N PHE A 224 -20.86 23.01 -1.07
CA PHE A 224 -19.97 23.05 0.08
C PHE A 224 -20.59 23.94 1.16
N SER A 225 -21.01 23.33 2.25
CA SER A 225 -21.82 23.93 3.31
C SER A 225 -21.01 24.76 4.30
N LYS A 226 -19.75 24.35 4.52
CA LYS A 226 -18.97 24.76 5.69
C LYS A 226 -17.57 25.28 5.35
N ARG A 227 -17.49 26.17 4.36
CA ARG A 227 -16.20 26.76 3.95
C ARG A 227 -15.55 27.54 5.10
N GLY A 228 -16.33 28.28 5.88
CA GLY A 228 -15.82 29.05 7.03
C GLY A 228 -15.28 28.18 8.17
N GLN A 229 -15.94 27.06 8.48
CA GLN A 229 -15.46 26.13 9.51
C GLN A 229 -14.19 25.40 9.05
N LEU A 230 -14.11 25.05 7.76
CA LEU A 230 -12.88 24.54 7.19
C LEU A 230 -11.75 25.57 7.30
N ASP A 231 -12.04 26.86 7.01
CA ASP A 231 -11.06 27.95 7.18
C ASP A 231 -10.59 28.04 8.62
N GLU A 232 -11.49 27.98 9.59
CA GLU A 232 -11.17 28.04 11.02
C GLU A 232 -10.30 26.86 11.47
N ILE A 233 -10.64 25.64 11.06
CA ILE A 233 -9.85 24.43 11.35
C ILE A 233 -8.43 24.56 10.77
N VAL A 234 -8.33 25.02 9.52
CA VAL A 234 -7.06 25.24 8.82
C VAL A 234 -6.24 26.34 9.50
N GLN A 235 -6.86 27.46 9.89
CA GLN A 235 -6.18 28.54 10.60
C GLN A 235 -5.70 28.12 11.99
N THR A 236 -6.48 27.29 12.70
CA THR A 236 -6.05 26.72 13.98
C THR A 236 -4.75 25.93 13.81
N LEU A 237 -4.70 25.02 12.82
CA LEU A 237 -3.50 24.25 12.53
C LEU A 237 -2.31 25.12 12.14
N LEU A 238 -2.52 26.16 11.32
CA LEU A 238 -1.43 27.08 10.95
C LEU A 238 -0.94 27.95 12.10
N SER A 239 -1.77 28.23 13.10
CA SER A 239 -1.34 28.95 14.30
C SER A 239 -0.45 28.08 15.20
N GLU A 240 -0.73 26.78 15.26
CA GLU A 240 0.04 25.81 16.04
C GLU A 240 1.27 25.30 15.28
N GLN A 241 1.18 25.16 13.96
CA GLN A 241 2.25 24.69 13.07
C GLN A 241 2.36 25.56 11.79
N PRO A 242 2.95 26.77 11.89
CA PRO A 242 3.03 27.72 10.76
C PRO A 242 3.73 27.16 9.51
N HIS A 243 4.70 26.26 9.71
CA HIS A 243 5.49 25.64 8.66
C HIS A 243 4.69 24.69 7.75
N PHE A 244 3.51 24.24 8.18
CA PHE A 244 2.69 23.30 7.39
C PHE A 244 2.27 23.85 6.04
N SER A 245 2.06 25.16 5.97
CA SER A 245 1.74 25.85 4.73
C SER A 245 2.81 25.66 3.64
N ALA A 246 4.08 25.49 4.03
CA ALA A 246 5.19 25.32 3.11
C ALA A 246 5.14 23.97 2.37
N PHE A 247 4.57 22.93 2.99
CA PHE A 247 4.40 21.61 2.36
C PHE A 247 3.20 21.55 1.41
N ASN A 248 2.25 22.49 1.51
CA ASN A 248 1.03 22.55 0.71
C ASN A 248 0.36 21.15 0.53
N PRO A 249 0.03 20.45 1.62
CA PRO A 249 -0.39 19.07 1.58
C PRO A 249 -1.73 18.91 0.86
N THR A 250 -1.84 17.77 0.19
CA THR A 250 -3.08 17.34 -0.46
C THR A 250 -3.86 16.43 0.48
N VAL A 251 -5.13 16.72 0.66
CA VAL A 251 -6.05 15.91 1.47
C VAL A 251 -7.03 15.20 0.58
N SER A 252 -7.06 13.89 0.68
CA SER A 252 -8.04 13.03 0.00
C SER A 252 -9.10 12.57 0.98
N PHE A 253 -10.36 12.62 0.58
CA PHE A 253 -11.51 12.16 1.35
C PHE A 253 -12.18 11.01 0.61
N ALA A 254 -12.60 9.97 1.35
CA ALA A 254 -13.66 9.09 0.92
C ALA A 254 -14.97 9.58 1.52
N VAL A 255 -15.83 10.14 0.68
CA VAL A 255 -17.07 10.81 1.07
C VAL A 255 -18.25 9.92 0.70
N SER A 256 -19.18 9.71 1.63
CA SER A 256 -20.43 9.01 1.34
C SER A 256 -21.19 9.77 0.25
N ALA A 257 -21.50 9.09 -0.86
CA ALA A 257 -22.20 9.69 -1.98
C ALA A 257 -23.67 10.06 -1.64
N ASN A 258 -24.24 9.47 -0.58
CA ASN A 258 -25.62 9.70 -0.18
C ASN A 258 -25.77 10.81 0.87
N SER A 259 -24.82 10.90 1.80
CA SER A 259 -24.90 11.78 2.98
C SER A 259 -23.90 12.91 2.92
N GLY A 260 -22.83 12.81 2.13
CA GLY A 260 -21.76 13.81 2.16
C GLY A 260 -20.82 13.69 3.37
N GLU A 261 -21.00 12.67 4.22
CA GLU A 261 -20.13 12.42 5.37
C GLU A 261 -18.78 11.85 4.94
N ILE A 262 -17.72 12.26 5.62
CA ILE A 262 -16.37 11.75 5.37
C ILE A 262 -16.18 10.43 6.13
N ALA A 263 -16.04 9.34 5.40
CA ALA A 263 -15.81 8.02 5.99
C ALA A 263 -14.32 7.74 6.23
N ALA A 264 -13.45 8.26 5.36
CA ALA A 264 -12.01 8.17 5.53
C ALA A 264 -11.31 9.40 4.95
N MET A 265 -10.11 9.66 5.46
CA MET A 265 -9.30 10.79 5.03
C MET A 265 -7.82 10.41 4.98
N SER A 266 -7.09 11.00 4.04
CA SER A 266 -5.63 10.91 3.93
C SER A 266 -5.05 12.30 3.69
N ILE A 267 -4.01 12.68 4.41
CA ILE A 267 -3.22 13.89 4.19
C ILE A 267 -1.84 13.47 3.68
N GLN A 268 -1.44 14.03 2.55
CA GLN A 268 -0.15 13.76 1.90
C GLN A 268 0.71 15.02 1.94
N PHE A 269 1.84 14.92 2.64
CA PHE A 269 2.93 15.89 2.62
C PHE A 269 3.95 15.40 1.60
N LEU A 270 4.24 16.22 0.60
CA LEU A 270 5.21 15.90 -0.46
C LEU A 270 6.48 16.71 -0.21
N HIS A 271 7.62 16.19 -0.67
CA HIS A 271 8.90 16.91 -0.62
C HIS A 271 9.34 17.30 0.79
N VAL A 272 9.08 16.43 1.78
CA VAL A 272 9.49 16.62 3.17
C VAL A 272 10.98 16.33 3.28
N THR A 273 11.78 17.36 3.53
CA THR A 273 13.24 17.24 3.72
C THR A 273 13.64 17.02 5.18
N ASP A 274 12.79 17.45 6.11
CA ASP A 274 12.93 17.24 7.55
C ASP A 274 11.57 16.84 8.13
N THR A 275 11.44 15.58 8.53
CA THR A 275 10.19 15.03 9.05
C THR A 275 9.87 15.50 10.46
N THR A 276 10.84 16.05 11.20
CA THR A 276 10.60 16.64 12.53
C THR A 276 9.77 17.91 12.47
N LEU A 277 9.65 18.52 11.28
CA LEU A 277 8.77 19.66 11.03
C LEU A 277 7.28 19.28 10.99
N ILE A 278 6.95 17.99 11.03
CA ILE A 278 5.57 17.50 11.07
C ILE A 278 5.30 16.89 12.44
N ASP A 279 4.65 17.66 13.32
CA ASP A 279 4.17 17.11 14.59
C ASP A 279 2.92 16.28 14.34
N LEU A 280 3.11 14.95 14.34
CA LEU A 280 2.06 13.96 14.11
C LEU A 280 1.04 13.91 15.26
N GLN A 281 1.42 14.31 16.49
CA GLN A 281 0.51 14.32 17.64
C GLN A 281 -0.51 15.45 17.52
N LEU A 282 -0.12 16.58 16.94
CA LEU A 282 -1.03 17.68 16.63
C LEU A 282 -1.84 17.45 15.34
N LEU A 283 -1.32 16.65 14.42
CA LEU A 283 -2.01 16.32 13.16
C LEU A 283 -3.25 15.43 13.39
N GLU A 284 -3.19 14.50 14.33
CA GLU A 284 -4.31 13.61 14.66
C GLU A 284 -5.60 14.35 15.05
N PRO A 285 -5.63 15.21 16.10
CA PRO A 285 -6.85 15.91 16.50
C PRO A 285 -7.34 16.87 15.40
N PHE A 286 -6.43 17.42 14.59
CA PHE A 286 -6.81 18.16 13.40
C PHE A 286 -7.56 17.29 12.39
N MET A 287 -7.02 16.09 12.10
CA MET A 287 -7.62 15.16 11.16
C MET A 287 -8.98 14.66 11.64
N GLU A 288 -9.13 14.41 12.94
CA GLU A 288 -10.41 14.04 13.55
C GLU A 288 -11.45 15.16 13.40
N ARG A 289 -11.09 16.40 13.74
CA ARG A 289 -11.97 17.57 13.56
C ARG A 289 -12.40 17.72 12.11
N LEU A 290 -11.46 17.65 11.17
CA LEU A 290 -11.74 17.80 9.75
C LEU A 290 -12.64 16.68 9.21
N LYS A 291 -12.45 15.43 9.65
CA LYS A 291 -13.30 14.29 9.27
C LYS A 291 -14.73 14.45 9.78
N ASN A 292 -14.89 14.97 11.00
CA ASN A 292 -16.20 15.16 11.63
C ASN A 292 -16.95 16.39 11.10
N GLU A 293 -16.32 17.24 10.29
CA GLU A 293 -17.02 18.31 9.61
C GLU A 293 -17.83 17.79 8.43
N HIS A 294 -19.11 18.14 8.44
CA HIS A 294 -20.00 17.89 7.32
C HIS A 294 -19.74 18.88 6.19
N LEU A 295 -18.69 18.62 5.41
CA LEU A 295 -18.20 19.51 4.36
C LEU A 295 -19.13 19.60 3.13
N TYR A 296 -19.94 18.57 2.87
CA TYR A 296 -20.81 18.50 1.69
C TYR A 296 -22.27 18.46 2.11
N GLU A 297 -23.01 19.50 1.75
CA GLU A 297 -24.45 19.60 2.00
C GLU A 297 -25.25 18.66 1.07
N GLN A 298 -24.76 18.51 -0.15
CA GLN A 298 -25.43 17.72 -1.18
C GLN A 298 -24.44 17.27 -2.24
N ILE A 299 -24.54 16.01 -2.69
CA ILE A 299 -23.83 15.45 -3.83
C ILE A 299 -24.85 14.93 -4.84
N LEU A 300 -24.73 15.33 -6.09
CA LEU A 300 -25.64 15.00 -7.19
C LEU A 300 -24.87 14.46 -8.40
N TYR A 301 -25.44 13.44 -9.02
CA TYR A 301 -24.97 12.82 -10.27
C TYR A 301 -26.03 13.08 -11.34
N ASP A 302 -25.76 14.03 -12.25
CA ASP A 302 -26.75 14.56 -13.21
C ASP A 302 -28.09 14.93 -12.54
N GLY A 303 -27.99 15.61 -11.39
CA GLY A 303 -29.16 16.04 -10.60
C GLY A 303 -29.80 14.96 -9.72
N LYS A 304 -29.32 13.71 -9.76
CA LYS A 304 -29.83 12.60 -8.95
C LYS A 304 -28.99 12.38 -7.69
N ARG A 305 -29.65 12.04 -6.58
CA ARG A 305 -28.97 11.63 -5.34
C ARG A 305 -28.61 10.15 -5.41
N ALA A 306 -27.43 9.80 -4.91
CA ALA A 306 -27.07 8.42 -4.65
C ALA A 306 -27.84 7.88 -3.44
N ALA A 307 -28.20 6.60 -3.50
CA ALA A 307 -28.68 5.83 -2.35
C ALA A 307 -27.50 5.21 -1.56
N SER A 308 -26.40 4.90 -2.24
CA SER A 308 -25.19 4.30 -1.65
C SER A 308 -23.94 4.59 -2.48
N GLY A 309 -22.77 4.33 -1.91
CA GLY A 309 -21.47 4.44 -2.58
C GLY A 309 -20.61 5.57 -2.02
N TYR A 310 -19.41 5.73 -2.55
CA TYR A 310 -18.43 6.71 -2.09
C TYR A 310 -17.80 7.48 -3.25
N LEU A 311 -17.48 8.75 -3.00
CA LEU A 311 -16.73 9.64 -3.87
C LEU A 311 -15.34 9.85 -3.28
N ILE A 312 -14.30 9.77 -4.11
CA ILE A 312 -12.95 10.17 -3.72
C ILE A 312 -12.70 11.61 -4.17
N HIS A 313 -12.47 12.50 -3.20
CA HIS A 313 -12.24 13.91 -3.47
C HIS A 313 -10.90 14.35 -2.90
N ALA A 314 -10.10 15.07 -3.68
CA ALA A 314 -8.84 15.64 -3.25
C ALA A 314 -8.90 17.18 -3.18
N LEU A 315 -8.40 17.74 -2.08
CA LEU A 315 -8.36 19.15 -1.79
C LEU A 315 -6.94 19.57 -1.38
N ARG A 316 -6.44 20.67 -1.94
CA ARG A 316 -5.23 21.33 -1.40
C ARG A 316 -5.63 22.24 -0.24
N LEU A 317 -5.17 21.93 0.98
CA LEU A 317 -5.60 22.65 2.19
C LEU A 317 -5.18 24.14 2.22
N PHE A 318 -3.95 24.43 1.80
CA PHE A 318 -3.34 25.76 1.97
C PHE A 318 -3.19 26.56 0.66
N SER A 319 -3.73 26.06 -0.45
CA SER A 319 -3.73 26.80 -1.71
C SER A 319 -4.80 27.89 -1.72
N SER A 320 -4.43 29.12 -2.08
CA SER A 320 -5.37 30.25 -2.25
C SER A 320 -6.47 29.98 -3.28
N GLU A 321 -6.18 29.14 -4.28
CA GLU A 321 -7.13 28.76 -5.32
C GLU A 321 -8.05 27.60 -4.89
N ARG A 322 -7.71 26.86 -3.81
CA ARG A 322 -8.37 25.61 -3.38
C ARG A 322 -8.91 24.81 -4.56
N LYS A 323 -8.02 24.47 -5.50
CA LYS A 323 -8.37 23.58 -6.60
C LYS A 323 -8.81 22.25 -6.02
N THR A 324 -10.01 21.85 -6.40
CA THR A 324 -10.63 20.60 -6.03
C THR A 324 -10.44 19.64 -7.20
N ASP A 325 -9.66 18.59 -6.95
CA ASP A 325 -9.40 17.56 -7.94
C ASP A 325 -10.27 16.35 -7.58
N TYR A 326 -11.06 15.87 -8.54
CA TYR A 326 -11.96 14.74 -8.31
C TYR A 326 -11.43 13.50 -9.00
N SER A 327 -11.40 12.40 -8.27
CA SER A 327 -11.11 11.08 -8.78
C SER A 327 -12.38 10.25 -8.62
N ILE A 328 -12.99 9.83 -9.74
CA ILE A 328 -14.09 8.88 -9.69
C ILE A 328 -13.45 7.49 -9.84
N PRO A 329 -13.41 6.66 -8.79
CA PRO A 329 -12.80 5.34 -8.85
C PRO A 329 -13.68 4.36 -9.64
N ASN A 330 -13.71 4.51 -10.96
CA ASN A 330 -13.97 3.45 -11.95
C ASN A 330 -13.82 4.02 -13.38
N LEU A 331 -12.59 4.09 -13.85
CA LEU A 331 -12.29 4.25 -15.28
C LEU A 331 -11.30 3.16 -15.69
N ARG A 332 -11.65 1.89 -15.43
CA ARG A 332 -10.83 0.79 -15.91
C ARG A 332 -10.74 0.72 -17.44
N ASP A 333 -11.67 1.34 -18.19
CA ASP A 333 -11.65 1.35 -19.66
C ASP A 333 -12.42 2.55 -20.28
N CYS A 334 -11.89 3.79 -20.30
CA CYS A 334 -12.60 4.88 -20.96
C CYS A 334 -11.74 5.71 -21.94
N PRO A 335 -11.73 5.34 -23.24
CA PRO A 335 -11.11 6.13 -24.32
C PRO A 335 -11.82 7.47 -24.62
N MET A 336 -12.94 7.78 -23.95
CA MET A 336 -13.80 8.93 -24.28
C MET A 336 -13.47 10.25 -23.57
N LEU A 337 -12.36 10.35 -22.83
CA LEU A 337 -12.02 11.57 -22.06
C LEU A 337 -11.14 12.59 -22.81
N ASN A 338 -11.00 12.44 -24.13
CA ASN A 338 -10.45 13.48 -24.99
C ASN A 338 -11.43 14.66 -25.06
N LYS A 339 -11.21 15.69 -24.22
CA LYS A 339 -11.53 17.15 -24.41
C LYS A 339 -11.97 17.91 -23.14
N ARG A 340 -11.74 17.41 -21.92
CA ARG A 340 -11.89 18.25 -20.71
C ARG A 340 -10.68 18.11 -19.80
N ASN A 341 -10.18 19.25 -19.33
CA ASN A 341 -9.00 19.38 -18.48
C ASN A 341 -9.18 18.59 -17.19
N PHE A 342 -8.67 17.36 -17.17
CA PHE A 342 -8.34 16.64 -15.96
C PHE A 342 -6.84 16.36 -16.01
N LEU A 343 -6.15 16.70 -14.93
CA LEU A 343 -4.74 16.37 -14.79
C LEU A 343 -4.66 14.86 -14.53
N VAL A 344 -4.19 14.12 -15.52
CA VAL A 344 -3.68 12.77 -15.30
C VAL A 344 -2.45 12.94 -14.40
N ARG A 345 -2.47 12.35 -13.20
CA ARG A 345 -1.25 12.21 -12.39
C ARG A 345 -0.29 11.34 -13.21
N GLU A 346 0.82 11.92 -13.65
CA GLU A 346 2.02 11.15 -14.02
C GLU A 346 2.56 10.42 -12.79
#